data_AF-A0A367IU96-F1
#
_entry.id   AF-A0A367IU96-F1
#
_cell.length_a   1.000
_cell.length_b   1.000
_cell.length_c   1.000
_cell.angle_alpha   90.00
_cell.angle_beta   90.00
_cell.angle_gamma   90.00
#
_symmetry.space_group_name_H-M   'P 1'
#
loop_
_entity.id
_entity.type
_entity.pdbx_description
1 polymer ?
#
loop_
_entity_poly.entity_id
_entity_poly.type
_entity_poly.pdbx_seq_one_letter_code
_entity_poly.pdbx_strand_id
1 'polypeptide(L)'
;MKELENQPEYLTAEEWHRDLKEKKDIFLIDMRNRYEYNLGHFTNAIKMDVDTFRDGVHLLDDMVKDRSKDEDIYMYCTGGIRCSVAGPYLKNKGYKHVKMLKGGISAYGQYIKENNTESLFKVAIISQTVKIQGVIYCLFNATSVVQAKVLHVAPIVKM
;
A
#
# COMPACT_ATOMS: atom_id res chain seq x y z
N MET A 1 20.26 -25.45 7.13
CA MET A 1 19.88 -24.46 8.17
C MET A 1 19.96 -23.01 7.69
N LYS A 2 20.89 -22.61 6.80
CA LYS A 2 21.01 -21.22 6.28
C LYS A 2 19.83 -20.69 5.43
N GLU A 3 18.99 -21.54 4.86
CA GLU A 3 17.90 -21.10 3.95
C GLU A 3 16.69 -20.49 4.66
N LEU A 4 16.46 -20.83 5.93
CA LEU A 4 15.31 -20.30 6.70
C LEU A 4 15.56 -18.88 7.22
N GLU A 5 16.81 -18.53 7.56
CA GLU A 5 17.17 -17.17 8.04
C GLU A 5 17.08 -16.11 6.94
N ASN A 6 17.18 -16.51 5.67
CA ASN A 6 17.16 -15.58 4.54
C ASN A 6 15.74 -15.33 3.97
N GLN A 7 14.69 -15.80 4.63
CA GLN A 7 13.32 -15.50 4.22
C GLN A 7 12.82 -14.19 4.83
N PRO A 8 11.92 -13.46 4.15
CA PRO A 8 11.15 -12.38 4.75
C PRO A 8 10.20 -12.92 5.82
N GLU A 9 9.92 -12.09 6.81
CA GLU A 9 8.93 -12.36 7.84
C GLU A 9 7.53 -11.97 7.33
N TYR A 10 6.56 -12.87 7.49
CA TYR A 10 5.17 -12.63 7.08
C TYR A 10 4.32 -12.32 8.32
N LEU A 11 3.95 -11.06 8.47
CA LEU A 11 3.09 -10.61 9.57
C LEU A 11 1.62 -10.86 9.20
N THR A 12 0.87 -11.41 10.13
CA THR A 12 -0.59 -11.43 10.08
C THR A 12 -1.15 -10.00 10.11
N ALA A 13 -2.41 -9.82 9.72
CA ALA A 13 -3.06 -8.51 9.76
C ALA A 13 -3.09 -7.92 11.18
N GLU A 14 -3.24 -8.76 12.21
CA GLU A 14 -3.19 -8.34 13.61
C GLU A 14 -1.80 -7.87 14.02
N GLU A 15 -0.75 -8.66 13.75
CA GLU A 15 0.63 -8.29 14.06
C GLU A 15 1.05 -7.02 13.32
N TRP A 16 0.67 -6.91 12.05
CA TRP A 16 0.89 -5.71 11.25
C TRP A 16 0.20 -4.49 11.86
N HIS A 17 -1.08 -4.62 12.23
CA HIS A 17 -1.84 -3.54 12.84
C HIS A 17 -1.23 -3.07 14.17
N ARG A 18 -0.83 -4.02 15.02
CA ARG A 18 -0.15 -3.76 16.29
C ARG A 18 1.17 -3.04 16.06
N ASP A 19 2.02 -3.57 15.19
CA ASP A 19 3.34 -3.01 14.90
C ASP A 19 3.23 -1.57 14.37
N LEU A 20 2.32 -1.31 13.43
CA LEU A 20 2.09 0.05 12.91
C LEU A 20 1.54 1.04 13.96
N LYS A 21 0.93 0.56 15.04
CA LYS A 21 0.46 1.40 16.15
C LYS A 21 1.54 1.68 17.18
N GLU A 22 2.32 0.66 17.54
CA GLU A 22 3.21 0.71 18.70
C GLU A 22 4.61 1.18 18.36
N LYS A 23 5.12 0.81 17.18
CA LYS A 23 6.49 1.12 16.80
C LYS A 23 6.55 2.51 16.17
N LYS A 24 7.57 3.26 16.60
CA LYS A 24 7.93 4.54 16.00
C LYS A 24 8.93 4.28 14.87
N ASP A 25 8.92 5.16 13.87
CA ASP A 25 9.92 5.20 12.80
C ASP A 25 10.01 3.92 11.95
N ILE A 26 8.87 3.34 11.60
CA ILE A 26 8.81 2.24 10.64
C ILE A 26 9.14 2.74 9.22
N PHE A 27 10.09 2.07 8.55
CA PHE A 27 10.31 2.25 7.12
C PHE A 27 9.28 1.44 6.32
N LEU A 28 8.16 2.08 6.01
CA LEU A 28 7.00 1.44 5.39
C LEU A 28 6.95 1.72 3.88
N ILE A 29 7.01 0.67 3.06
CA ILE A 29 7.01 0.77 1.60
C ILE A 29 5.68 0.25 1.03
N ASP A 30 5.00 1.08 0.24
CA ASP A 30 3.87 0.64 -0.58
C ASP A 30 4.39 0.09 -1.91
N MET A 31 4.35 -1.23 -2.10
CA MET A 31 4.83 -1.89 -3.31
C MET A 31 3.84 -1.80 -4.49
N ARG A 32 2.81 -0.96 -4.37
CA ARG A 32 1.83 -0.73 -5.43
C ARG A 32 2.25 0.40 -6.36
N ASN A 33 1.50 0.57 -7.45
CA ASN A 33 1.75 1.69 -8.36
C ASN A 33 1.23 3.01 -7.77
N ARG A 34 1.62 4.12 -8.41
CA ARG A 34 1.23 5.48 -8.05
C ARG A 34 -0.29 5.67 -7.95
N TYR A 35 -1.05 5.09 -8.88
CA TYR A 35 -2.51 5.20 -8.87
C TYR A 35 -3.13 4.54 -7.64
N GLU A 36 -2.73 3.31 -7.34
CA GLU A 36 -3.21 2.54 -6.18
C GLU A 36 -2.84 3.20 -4.85
N TYR A 37 -1.66 3.79 -4.74
CA TYR A 37 -1.24 4.56 -3.56
C TYR A 37 -2.13 5.79 -3.36
N ASN A 38 -2.44 6.52 -4.43
CA ASN A 38 -3.26 7.73 -4.37
C ASN A 38 -4.72 7.43 -3.98
N LEU A 39 -5.24 6.25 -4.30
CA LEU A 39 -6.57 5.82 -3.85
C LEU A 39 -6.63 5.55 -2.34
N GLY A 40 -5.49 5.28 -1.72
CA GLY A 40 -5.39 5.08 -0.28
C GLY A 40 -4.12 4.35 0.08
N HIS A 41 -3.59 4.57 1.28
CA HIS A 41 -2.34 4.00 1.76
C HIS A 41 -2.33 3.96 3.29
N PHE A 42 -1.40 3.20 3.87
CA PHE A 42 -1.13 3.30 5.31
C PHE A 42 -0.46 4.64 5.62
N THR A 43 -0.75 5.18 6.80
CA THR A 43 -0.12 6.43 7.25
C THR A 43 1.42 6.28 7.25
N ASN A 44 2.14 7.28 6.74
CA ASN A 44 3.60 7.29 6.58
C ASN A 44 4.19 6.25 5.60
N ALA A 45 3.35 5.56 4.81
CA ALA A 45 3.85 4.71 3.75
C ALA A 45 4.58 5.53 2.68
N ILE A 46 5.70 5.02 2.20
CA ILE A 46 6.50 5.63 1.15
C ILE A 46 5.94 5.16 -0.20
N LYS A 47 5.53 6.14 -1.02
CA LYS A 47 5.04 5.91 -2.38
C LYS A 47 6.18 5.55 -3.32
N MET A 48 6.02 4.47 -4.08
CA MET A 48 6.80 4.26 -5.30
C MET A 48 6.15 5.04 -6.45
N ASP A 49 6.88 6.00 -7.01
CA ASP A 49 6.33 6.89 -8.05
C ASP A 49 6.41 6.25 -9.45
N VAL A 50 5.82 5.06 -9.60
CA VAL A 50 5.90 4.21 -10.78
C VAL A 50 4.52 3.77 -11.27
N ASP A 51 4.41 3.47 -12.58
CA ASP A 51 3.18 2.95 -13.18
C ASP A 51 3.17 1.42 -13.21
N THR A 52 4.34 0.77 -13.33
CA THR A 52 4.46 -0.69 -13.40
C THR A 52 5.25 -1.26 -12.22
N PHE A 53 4.97 -2.53 -11.89
CA PHE A 53 5.71 -3.24 -10.85
C PHE A 53 7.19 -3.45 -11.19
N ARG A 54 7.51 -3.66 -12.47
CA ARG A 54 8.90 -3.85 -12.93
C ARG A 54 9.74 -2.62 -12.59
N ASP A 55 9.22 -1.44 -12.89
CA ASP A 55 9.89 -0.18 -12.57
C ASP A 55 10.04 0.01 -11.06
N GLY A 56 9.02 -0.42 -10.29
CA GLY A 56 9.07 -0.40 -8.82
C GLY A 56 10.19 -1.24 -8.23
N VAL A 57 10.47 -2.43 -8.78
CA VAL A 57 11.61 -3.27 -8.32
C VAL A 57 12.94 -2.59 -8.59
N HIS A 58 13.10 -1.90 -9.72
CA HIS A 58 14.31 -1.14 -10.02
C HIS A 58 14.49 0.05 -9.09
N LEU A 59 13.40 0.77 -8.79
CA LEU A 59 13.42 1.90 -7.86
C LEU A 59 13.69 1.47 -6.41
N LEU A 60 13.37 0.23 -6.05
CA LEU A 60 13.52 -0.26 -4.69
C LEU A 60 14.95 -0.14 -4.17
N ASP A 61 15.96 -0.40 -5.00
CA ASP A 61 17.38 -0.22 -4.65
C ASP A 61 17.66 1.23 -4.22
N ASP A 62 17.16 2.20 -4.98
CA ASP A 62 17.34 3.63 -4.67
C ASP A 62 16.60 4.06 -3.41
N MET A 63 15.45 3.47 -3.13
CA MET A 63 14.67 3.78 -1.92
C MET A 63 15.37 3.31 -0.65
N VAL A 64 16.12 2.22 -0.72
CA VAL A 64 16.75 1.59 0.45
C VAL A 64 18.25 1.88 0.59
N LYS A 65 18.89 2.51 -0.41
CA LYS A 65 20.35 2.69 -0.48
C LYS A 65 20.97 3.36 0.75
N ASP A 66 20.27 4.34 1.33
CA ASP A 66 20.74 5.11 2.48
C ASP A 66 20.25 4.52 3.83
N ARG A 67 19.56 3.37 3.79
CA ARG A 67 19.03 2.68 4.98
C ARG A 67 20.01 1.63 5.50
N SER A 68 20.03 1.46 6.82
CA SER A 68 20.84 0.43 7.46
C SER A 68 20.35 -0.97 7.08
N LYS A 69 21.27 -1.93 6.96
CA LYS A 69 20.93 -3.35 6.72
C LYS A 69 20.26 -4.01 7.92
N ASP A 70 20.43 -3.43 9.11
CA ASP A 70 19.81 -3.86 10.37
C ASP A 70 18.47 -3.15 10.63
N GLU A 71 18.01 -2.30 9.72
CA GLU A 71 16.74 -1.61 9.89
C GLU A 71 15.53 -2.47 9.52
N ASP A 72 14.45 -2.27 10.27
CA ASP A 72 13.14 -2.87 10.05
C ASP A 72 12.47 -2.25 8.81
N ILE A 73 12.36 -3.04 7.73
CA ILE A 73 11.66 -2.66 6.50
C ILE A 73 10.30 -3.35 6.47
N TYR A 74 9.24 -2.56 6.40
CA TYR A 74 7.87 -3.04 6.26
C TYR A 74 7.39 -2.83 4.84
N MET A 75 6.72 -3.81 4.26
CA MET A 75 6.15 -3.66 2.92
C MET A 75 4.81 -4.36 2.74
N TYR A 76 3.98 -3.77 1.90
CA TYR A 76 2.67 -4.32 1.57
C TYR A 76 2.31 -4.05 0.11
N CYS A 77 1.34 -4.81 -0.38
CA CYS A 77 0.64 -4.53 -1.63
C CYS A 77 -0.81 -5.00 -1.48
N THR A 78 -1.56 -5.09 -2.57
CA THR A 78 -2.99 -5.45 -2.53
C THR A 78 -3.24 -6.86 -1.97
N GLY A 79 -2.52 -7.88 -2.47
CA GLY A 79 -2.76 -9.28 -2.12
C GLY A 79 -1.51 -10.09 -1.75
N GLY A 80 -0.34 -9.45 -1.59
CA GLY A 80 0.92 -10.08 -1.18
C GLY A 80 1.87 -10.49 -2.31
N ILE A 81 1.38 -10.77 -3.53
CA ILE A 81 2.20 -11.33 -4.63
C ILE A 81 3.43 -10.48 -4.99
N ARG A 82 3.26 -9.14 -5.10
CA ARG A 82 4.38 -8.24 -5.41
C ARG A 82 5.45 -8.25 -4.32
N CYS A 83 5.03 -8.32 -3.07
CA CYS A 83 5.93 -8.38 -1.92
C CYS A 83 6.63 -9.75 -1.83
N SER A 84 6.01 -10.85 -2.28
CA SER A 84 6.67 -12.16 -2.38
C SER A 84 7.85 -12.18 -3.35
N VAL A 85 7.94 -11.21 -4.25
CA VAL A 85 9.09 -11.00 -5.13
C VAL A 85 10.07 -9.99 -4.52
N ALA A 86 9.57 -8.85 -4.04
CA ALA A 86 10.39 -7.76 -3.51
C ALA A 86 11.06 -8.06 -2.16
N GLY A 87 10.40 -8.83 -1.29
CA GLY A 87 10.92 -9.20 0.02
C GLY A 87 12.19 -10.04 -0.07
N PRO A 88 12.17 -11.19 -0.77
CA PRO A 88 13.38 -11.99 -0.98
C PRO A 88 14.48 -11.23 -1.72
N TYR A 89 14.11 -10.33 -2.63
CA TYR A 89 15.05 -9.43 -3.30
C TYR A 89 15.83 -8.57 -2.29
N LEU A 90 15.16 -7.93 -1.33
CA LEU A 90 15.82 -7.15 -0.27
C LEU A 90 16.64 -8.03 0.69
N LYS A 91 16.13 -9.21 1.07
CA LYS A 91 16.89 -10.17 1.89
C LYS A 91 18.21 -10.56 1.23
N ASN A 92 18.19 -10.86 -0.08
CA ASN A 92 19.39 -11.17 -0.87
C ASN A 92 20.36 -9.98 -0.99
N LYS A 93 19.88 -8.74 -0.85
CA LYS A 93 20.70 -7.51 -0.78
C LYS A 93 21.23 -7.23 0.63
N GLY A 94 21.02 -8.14 1.58
CA GLY A 94 21.56 -8.11 2.93
C GLY A 94 20.70 -7.39 3.97
N TYR A 95 19.48 -6.95 3.63
CA TYR A 95 18.55 -6.40 4.64
C TYR A 95 18.04 -7.52 5.52
N LYS A 96 18.28 -7.42 6.83
CA LYS A 96 18.05 -8.53 7.76
C LYS A 96 16.57 -8.65 8.13
N HIS A 97 15.91 -7.51 8.37
CA HIS A 97 14.56 -7.45 8.92
C HIS A 97 13.57 -6.93 7.88
N VAL A 98 13.16 -7.82 6.97
CA VAL A 98 12.14 -7.51 5.96
C VAL A 98 10.82 -8.15 6.38
N LYS A 99 9.82 -7.32 6.67
CA LYS A 99 8.50 -7.69 7.19
C LYS A 99 7.42 -7.37 6.17
N MET A 100 6.55 -8.34 5.91
CA MET A 100 5.56 -8.26 4.85
C MET A 100 4.15 -8.51 5.39
N LEU A 101 3.17 -7.74 4.94
CA LEU A 101 1.77 -8.00 5.25
C LEU A 101 1.26 -9.25 4.52
N LYS A 102 1.01 -10.33 5.27
CA LYS A 102 0.47 -11.59 4.76
C LYS A 102 -0.94 -11.36 4.20
N GLY A 103 -1.11 -11.70 2.92
CA GLY A 103 -2.38 -11.49 2.19
C GLY A 103 -2.67 -10.03 1.80
N GLY A 104 -1.74 -9.11 2.06
CA GLY A 104 -1.83 -7.72 1.66
C GLY A 104 -3.00 -6.94 2.27
N ILE A 105 -3.31 -5.79 1.67
CA ILE A 105 -4.40 -4.90 2.09
C ILE A 105 -5.75 -5.64 2.15
N SER A 106 -5.99 -6.60 1.26
CA SER A 106 -7.22 -7.39 1.26
C SER A 106 -7.41 -8.17 2.57
N ALA A 107 -6.37 -8.86 3.05
CA ALA A 107 -6.42 -9.59 4.32
C ALA A 107 -6.54 -8.63 5.51
N TYR A 108 -5.84 -7.49 5.46
CA TYR A 108 -5.96 -6.46 6.48
C TYR A 108 -7.38 -5.88 6.55
N GLY A 109 -8.00 -5.57 5.41
CA GLY A 109 -9.38 -5.09 5.36
C GLY A 109 -10.38 -6.07 5.96
N GLN A 110 -10.19 -7.37 5.72
CA GLN A 110 -11.00 -8.42 6.33
C GLN A 110 -10.83 -8.45 7.86
N TYR A 111 -9.59 -8.41 8.35
CA TYR A 111 -9.29 -8.34 9.78
C TYR A 111 -9.95 -7.13 10.45
N ILE A 112 -9.87 -5.95 9.84
CA ILE A 112 -10.50 -4.73 10.35
C ILE A 112 -12.02 -4.90 10.47
N LYS A 113 -12.65 -5.49 9.46
CA LYS A 113 -14.10 -5.75 9.44
C LYS A 113 -14.52 -6.75 10.51
N GLU A 114 -13.79 -7.85 10.66
CA GLU A 114 -14.11 -8.92 11.62
C GLU A 114 -13.95 -8.47 13.07
N ASN A 115 -12.98 -7.60 13.33
CA ASN A 115 -12.64 -7.18 14.69
C ASN A 115 -13.24 -5.81 15.07
N ASN A 116 -13.98 -5.17 14.15
CA ASN A 116 -14.60 -3.85 14.36
C ASN A 116 -13.63 -2.80 14.93
N THR A 117 -12.40 -2.78 14.41
CA THR A 117 -11.33 -1.86 14.84
C THR A 117 -11.12 -0.75 13.82
N GLU A 118 -10.47 0.34 14.22
CA GLU A 118 -10.18 1.45 13.31
C GLU A 118 -9.08 1.08 12.30
N SER A 119 -9.28 1.39 11.03
CA SER A 119 -8.28 1.15 9.99
C SER A 119 -7.17 2.22 9.98
N LEU A 120 -5.92 1.78 10.10
CA LEU A 120 -4.73 2.59 9.80
C LEU A 120 -4.51 2.83 8.29
N PHE A 121 -5.16 2.03 7.43
CA PHE A 121 -5.16 2.25 5.99
C PHE A 121 -6.21 3.31 5.66
N LYS A 122 -5.76 4.44 5.13
CA LYS A 122 -6.64 5.58 4.80
C LYS A 122 -6.93 5.56 3.32
N VAL A 123 -8.21 5.47 2.98
CA VAL A 123 -8.69 5.69 1.61
C VAL A 123 -8.81 7.17 1.33
N ALA A 124 -8.47 7.59 0.12
CA ALA A 124 -8.77 8.93 -0.37
C ALA A 124 -10.29 9.02 -0.59
N ILE A 125 -11.01 9.34 0.49
CA ILE A 125 -12.45 9.54 0.41
C ILE A 125 -12.69 10.81 -0.44
N ILE A 126 -13.47 10.65 -1.50
CA ILE A 126 -14.18 11.75 -2.15
C ILE A 126 -15.17 12.25 -1.11
N SER A 127 -14.78 13.29 -0.37
CA SER A 127 -15.52 13.75 0.80
C SER A 127 -16.88 14.30 0.42
N GLN A 128 -17.01 14.88 -0.78
CA GLN A 128 -18.25 15.46 -1.27
C GLN A 128 -18.29 15.40 -2.79
N THR A 129 -19.46 15.02 -3.30
CA THR A 129 -19.82 15.16 -4.70
C THR A 129 -20.64 16.44 -4.84
N VAL A 130 -20.05 17.50 -5.38
CA VAL A 130 -20.75 18.77 -5.60
C VAL A 130 -21.20 18.83 -7.06
N LYS A 131 -22.48 19.09 -7.28
CA LYS A 131 -23.06 19.24 -8.62
C LYS A 131 -23.16 20.73 -8.93
N ILE A 132 -22.36 21.22 -9.88
CA ILE A 132 -22.37 22.62 -10.32
C ILE A 132 -22.69 22.61 -11.82
N GLN A 133 -23.77 23.29 -12.22
CA GLN A 133 -24.17 23.44 -13.63
C GLN A 133 -24.23 22.10 -14.42
N GLY A 134 -24.70 21.02 -13.78
CA GLY A 134 -24.83 19.70 -14.42
C GLY A 134 -23.55 18.87 -14.48
N VAL A 135 -22.42 19.41 -14.03
CA VAL A 135 -21.13 18.69 -13.92
C VAL A 135 -20.95 18.19 -12.50
N ILE A 136 -20.52 16.93 -12.38
CA ILE A 136 -20.22 16.30 -11.09
C ILE A 136 -18.74 16.55 -10.76
N TYR A 137 -18.49 17.24 -9.65
CA TYR A 137 -17.15 17.47 -9.12
C TYR A 137 -16.94 16.60 -7.88
N CYS A 138 -15.83 15.87 -7.88
CA CYS A 138 -15.40 15.08 -6.73
C CYS A 138 -14.39 15.93 -5.93
N LEU A 139 -14.74 16.25 -4.69
CA LEU A 139 -13.84 16.96 -3.77
C LEU A 139 -12.97 15.94 -3.03
N PHE A 140 -11.66 16.03 -3.25
CA PHE A 140 -10.65 15.27 -2.51
C PHE A 140 -10.19 16.10 -1.31
N ASN A 141 -10.03 15.46 -0.15
CA ASN A 141 -9.81 16.12 1.14
C ASN A 141 -8.37 16.68 1.34
N ALA A 142 -7.89 17.44 0.35
CA ALA A 142 -6.71 18.29 0.40
C ALA A 142 -6.82 19.33 -0.72
N THR A 143 -7.53 20.44 -0.47
CA THR A 143 -7.52 21.74 -1.21
C THR A 143 -7.62 21.72 -2.74
N SER A 144 -7.92 20.59 -3.38
CA SER A 144 -7.81 20.41 -4.83
C SER A 144 -9.13 19.90 -5.40
N VAL A 145 -9.79 20.74 -6.21
CA VAL A 145 -10.99 20.38 -6.97
C VAL A 145 -10.53 19.77 -8.30
N VAL A 146 -10.92 18.52 -8.58
CA VAL A 146 -10.62 17.85 -9.85
C VAL A 146 -11.93 17.58 -10.59
N GLN A 147 -12.00 17.97 -11.86
CA GLN A 147 -13.15 17.67 -12.72
C GLN A 147 -13.18 16.17 -13.03
N ALA A 148 -14.13 15.46 -12.46
CA ALA A 148 -14.37 14.06 -12.79
C ALA A 148 -15.23 14.01 -14.07
N LYS A 149 -14.61 13.67 -15.21
CA LYS A 149 -15.37 13.39 -16.43
C LYS A 149 -16.11 12.08 -16.19
N VAL A 150 -17.43 12.13 -16.10
CA VAL A 150 -18.28 10.93 -16.07
C VAL A 150 -17.97 10.16 -17.34
N LEU A 151 -17.16 9.09 -17.23
CA LEU A 151 -17.14 8.05 -18.25
C LEU A 151 -18.57 7.57 -18.33
N HIS A 152 -19.21 7.85 -19.46
CA HIS A 152 -20.52 7.30 -19.79
C HIS A 152 -20.44 5.80 -19.50
N VAL A 153 -21.14 5.37 -18.44
CA VAL A 153 -21.50 3.98 -18.28
C VAL A 153 -22.27 3.62 -19.55
N ALA A 154 -21.64 2.83 -20.41
CA ALA A 154 -22.32 2.19 -21.52
C ALA A 154 -23.57 1.50 -20.94
N PRO A 155 -24.75 1.72 -21.53
CA PRO A 155 -25.97 1.14 -21.01
C PRO A 155 -25.82 -0.38 -21.03
N ILE A 156 -25.97 -1.01 -19.87
CA ILE A 156 -26.22 -2.44 -19.77
C ILE A 156 -27.52 -2.65 -20.55
N VAL A 157 -27.40 -3.24 -21.73
CA VAL A 157 -28.51 -3.67 -22.55
C VAL A 157 -29.36 -4.61 -21.70
N LYS A 158 -30.56 -4.15 -21.35
CA LYS A 158 -31.67 -5.02 -20.99
C LYS A 158 -32.29 -5.53 -22.29
N MET A 159 -32.12 -6.81 -22.57
CA MET A 159 -33.13 -7.78 -23.01
C MET A 159 -32.48 -9.13 -23.22
#